data_AF-A0A8T0NVG6-F1
#
_entry.id   AF-A0A8T0NVG6-F1
#
_cell.length_a   1.000
_cell.length_b   1.000
_cell.length_c   1.000
_cell.angle_alpha   90.00
_cell.angle_beta   90.00
_cell.angle_gamma   90.00
#
_symmetry.space_group_name_H-M   'P 1'
#
loop_
_entity.id
_entity.type
_entity.pdbx_description
1 polymer ?
#
loop_
_entity_poly.entity_id
_entity_poly.type
_entity_poly.pdbx_seq_one_letter_code
_entity_poly.pdbx_strand_id
1 'polypeptide(L)'
;MDGDGVEAGTTAAWIERHQQMYERATRHPFTVSIRDGTIDLSTFKRWLSQDYLFVREFIAFVASVLLKCCKQESSDMEIILGGVASLSDELSWFKNEAAKWGIDLASVSQLKSNTEYHRFLRSFTEPEVIYAVAVTTFWIIETVYQDSFGFCIEEVSAENRGSQLGKRAS
;
A
#
# COMPACT_ATOMS: atom_id res chain seq x y z
N MET A 1 -2.20 -2.97 -41.62
CA MET A 1 -2.69 -3.99 -40.66
C MET A 1 -2.42 -3.40 -39.30
N ASP A 2 -3.37 -2.59 -38.86
CA ASP A 2 -3.30 -1.91 -37.58
C ASP A 2 -3.57 -2.96 -36.51
N GLY A 3 -2.56 -3.24 -35.70
CA GLY A 3 -2.63 -4.20 -34.62
C GLY A 3 -3.64 -3.72 -33.58
N ASP A 4 -4.72 -4.49 -33.50
CA ASP A 4 -5.74 -4.52 -32.47
C ASP A 4 -5.21 -3.99 -31.13
N GLY A 5 -5.64 -2.77 -30.77
CA GLY A 5 -5.35 -2.19 -29.48
C GLY A 5 -6.04 -3.05 -28.44
N VAL A 6 -5.27 -3.84 -27.71
CA VAL A 6 -5.75 -4.55 -26.52
C VAL A 6 -6.42 -3.50 -25.64
N GLU A 7 -7.74 -3.58 -25.53
CA GLU A 7 -8.52 -2.71 -24.67
C GLU A 7 -7.93 -2.87 -23.27
N ALA A 8 -7.28 -1.82 -22.75
CA ALA A 8 -6.62 -1.89 -21.47
C ALA A 8 -7.64 -2.38 -20.44
N GLY A 9 -7.30 -3.47 -19.72
CA GLY A 9 -8.18 -4.01 -18.70
C GLY A 9 -8.66 -2.90 -17.78
N THR A 10 -9.92 -2.96 -17.33
CA THR A 10 -10.61 -1.85 -16.65
C THR A 10 -9.75 -1.14 -15.58
N THR A 11 -8.94 -1.88 -14.83
CA THR A 11 -8.01 -1.35 -13.83
C THR A 11 -6.82 -0.58 -14.42
N ALA A 12 -6.22 -1.05 -15.51
CA ALA A 12 -5.15 -0.35 -16.22
C ALA A 12 -5.66 0.99 -16.81
N ALA A 13 -6.86 0.99 -17.40
CA ALA A 13 -7.50 2.21 -17.89
C ALA A 13 -7.78 3.21 -16.76
N TRP A 14 -8.14 2.75 -15.56
CA TRP A 14 -8.31 3.62 -14.39
C TRP A 14 -7.00 4.19 -13.87
N ILE A 15 -5.93 3.37 -13.80
CA ILE A 15 -4.59 3.84 -13.43
C ILE A 15 -4.11 4.90 -14.42
N GLU A 16 -4.23 4.65 -15.72
CA GLU A 16 -3.83 5.60 -16.76
C GLU A 16 -4.62 6.92 -16.63
N ARG A 17 -5.95 6.83 -16.47
CA ARG A 17 -6.81 8.00 -16.27
C ARG A 17 -6.42 8.84 -15.05
N HIS A 18 -5.92 8.19 -13.99
CA HIS A 18 -5.54 8.84 -12.73
C HIS A 18 -4.03 8.85 -12.50
N GLN A 19 -3.23 8.78 -13.58
CA GLN A 19 -1.78 8.56 -13.52
C GLN A 19 -1.06 9.52 -12.57
N GLN A 20 -1.34 10.82 -12.63
CA GLN A 20 -0.68 11.80 -11.77
C GLN A 20 -0.94 11.57 -10.27
N MET A 21 -2.15 11.10 -9.91
CA MET A 21 -2.48 10.76 -8.54
C MET A 21 -1.77 9.47 -8.13
N TYR A 22 -1.74 8.48 -9.02
CA TYR A 22 -1.09 7.20 -8.81
C TYR A 22 0.43 7.35 -8.63
N GLU A 23 1.10 8.14 -9.48
CA GLU A 23 2.52 8.45 -9.37
C GLU A 23 2.86 9.15 -8.05
N ARG A 24 2.01 10.08 -7.59
CA ARG A 24 2.21 10.75 -6.30
C ARG A 24 2.05 9.81 -5.12
N ALA A 25 1.18 8.80 -5.23
CA ALA A 25 0.99 7.79 -4.19
C ALA A 25 2.17 6.80 -4.14
N THR A 26 2.69 6.39 -5.30
CA THR A 26 3.75 5.37 -5.40
C THR A 26 5.17 5.93 -5.29
N ARG A 27 5.38 7.20 -5.69
CA ARG A 27 6.68 7.90 -5.65
C ARG A 27 6.68 9.05 -4.66
N HIS A 28 6.02 8.87 -3.52
CA HIS A 28 5.96 9.86 -2.44
C HIS A 28 7.39 10.17 -1.90
N PRO A 29 7.69 11.39 -1.41
CA PRO A 29 9.00 11.71 -0.82
C PRO A 29 9.50 10.73 0.26
N PHE A 30 8.59 10.03 0.93
CA PHE A 30 8.90 8.94 1.86
C PHE A 30 9.51 7.72 1.15
N THR A 31 8.92 7.23 0.07
CA THR A 31 9.43 6.06 -0.67
C THR A 31 10.72 6.41 -1.41
N VAL A 32 10.81 7.64 -1.93
CA VAL A 32 12.06 8.18 -2.50
C VAL A 32 13.19 8.21 -1.47
N SER A 33 12.92 8.66 -0.24
CA SER A 33 13.97 8.70 0.78
C SER A 33 14.41 7.32 1.27
N ILE A 34 13.52 6.32 1.26
CA ILE A 34 13.87 4.91 1.48
C ILE A 34 14.81 4.44 0.36
N ARG A 35 14.41 4.62 -0.90
CA ARG A 35 15.19 4.21 -2.08
C ARG A 35 16.60 4.80 -2.06
N ASP A 36 16.70 6.08 -1.77
CA ASP A 36 17.96 6.80 -1.79
C ASP A 36 18.81 6.57 -0.52
N GLY A 37 18.29 5.83 0.47
CA GLY A 37 18.96 5.61 1.75
C GLY A 37 19.12 6.88 2.60
N THR A 38 18.26 7.88 2.36
CA THR A 38 18.31 9.21 3.01
C THR A 38 17.22 9.40 4.07
N ILE A 39 16.34 8.41 4.25
CA ILE A 39 15.29 8.44 5.26
C ILE A 39 15.88 8.66 6.66
N ASP A 40 15.36 9.65 7.38
CA ASP A 40 15.72 9.86 8.78
C ASP A 40 14.98 8.89 9.69
N LEU A 41 15.60 8.55 10.82
CA LEU A 41 15.06 7.57 11.75
C LEU A 41 13.71 8.00 12.35
N SER A 42 13.46 9.30 12.52
CA SER A 42 12.19 9.78 13.10
C SER A 42 11.03 9.59 12.13
N THR A 43 11.27 9.82 10.84
CA THR A 43 10.31 9.55 9.76
C THR A 43 10.02 8.06 9.65
N PHE A 44 11.06 7.21 9.71
CA PHE A 44 10.87 5.75 9.73
C PHE A 44 10.03 5.29 10.93
N LYS A 45 10.37 5.71 12.16
CA LYS A 45 9.59 5.33 13.36
C LYS A 45 8.15 5.84 13.31
N ARG A 46 7.93 7.04 12.75
CA ARG A 46 6.59 7.60 12.53
C ARG A 46 5.79 6.75 11.53
N TRP A 47 6.39 6.34 10.41
CA TRP A 47 5.73 5.42 9.49
C TRP A 47 5.42 4.09 10.18
N LEU A 48 6.42 3.43 10.78
CA LEU A 48 6.26 2.11 11.40
C LEU A 48 5.12 2.09 12.43
N SER A 49 5.04 3.13 13.26
CA SER A 49 3.98 3.24 14.27
C SER A 49 2.59 3.51 13.70
N GLN A 50 2.49 4.35 12.67
CA GLN A 50 1.20 4.69 12.06
C GLN A 50 0.69 3.56 11.15
N ASP A 51 1.58 2.91 10.43
CA ASP A 51 1.26 1.83 9.52
C ASP A 51 0.81 0.58 10.30
N TYR A 52 1.40 0.32 11.48
CA TYR A 52 0.86 -0.66 12.42
C TYR A 52 -0.61 -0.40 12.78
N LEU A 53 -1.00 0.86 13.05
CA LEU A 53 -2.40 1.19 13.35
C LEU A 53 -3.30 0.97 12.13
N PHE A 54 -2.81 1.33 10.94
CA PHE A 54 -3.51 1.10 9.68
C PHE A 54 -3.74 -0.40 9.43
N VAL A 55 -2.71 -1.25 9.54
CA VAL A 55 -2.81 -2.70 9.33
C VAL A 55 -3.88 -3.33 10.25
N ARG A 56 -3.98 -2.87 11.49
CA ARG A 56 -5.03 -3.34 12.42
C ARG A 56 -6.45 -3.08 11.92
N GLU A 57 -6.69 -1.93 11.29
CA GLU A 57 -7.99 -1.62 10.68
C GLU A 57 -8.15 -2.32 9.32
N PHE A 58 -7.06 -2.42 8.56
CA PHE A 58 -7.03 -3.09 7.28
C PHE A 58 -7.44 -4.56 7.39
N ILE A 59 -7.04 -5.27 8.45
CA ILE A 59 -7.50 -6.65 8.73
C ILE A 59 -9.03 -6.74 8.78
N ALA A 60 -9.70 -5.80 9.45
CA ALA A 60 -11.16 -5.81 9.54
C ALA A 60 -11.79 -5.57 8.16
N PHE A 61 -11.20 -4.68 7.37
CA PHE A 61 -11.61 -4.44 5.99
C PHE A 61 -11.43 -5.69 5.11
N VAL A 62 -10.25 -6.32 5.08
CA VAL A 62 -10.00 -7.51 4.25
C VAL A 62 -10.88 -8.69 4.68
N ALA A 63 -11.11 -8.88 5.99
CA ALA A 63 -12.07 -9.86 6.48
C ALA A 63 -13.50 -9.59 5.97
N SER A 64 -13.92 -8.32 5.87
CA SER A 64 -15.21 -7.97 5.27
C SER A 64 -15.26 -8.26 3.76
N VAL A 65 -14.16 -8.08 3.04
CA VAL A 65 -14.02 -8.43 1.62
C VAL A 65 -14.17 -9.94 1.45
N LEU A 66 -13.52 -10.74 2.31
CA LEU A 66 -13.65 -12.20 2.33
C LEU A 66 -15.10 -12.63 2.55
N LEU A 67 -15.79 -12.04 3.53
CA LEU A 67 -17.20 -12.33 3.80
C LEU A 67 -18.12 -11.98 2.61
N LYS A 68 -17.82 -10.88 1.90
CA LYS A 68 -18.54 -10.51 0.67
C LYS A 68 -18.24 -11.50 -0.46
N CYS A 69 -17.00 -11.95 -0.61
CA CYS A 69 -16.60 -12.99 -1.56
C CYS A 69 -17.34 -14.31 -1.32
N CYS A 70 -17.45 -14.76 -0.06
CA CYS A 70 -18.15 -16.01 0.28
C CYS A 70 -19.64 -16.01 -0.07
N LYS A 71 -20.24 -14.83 -0.33
CA LYS A 71 -21.63 -14.70 -0.77
C LYS A 71 -21.78 -14.66 -2.29
N GLN A 72 -20.68 -14.75 -3.04
CA GLN A 72 -20.65 -14.77 -4.50
C GLN A 72 -20.19 -16.15 -4.98
N GLU A 73 -20.62 -16.55 -6.17
CA GLU A 73 -20.06 -17.71 -6.89
C GLU A 73 -18.71 -17.31 -7.51
N SER A 74 -17.71 -17.02 -6.68
CA SER A 74 -16.36 -16.61 -7.10
C SER A 74 -15.28 -17.58 -6.62
N SER A 75 -14.24 -17.77 -7.42
CA SER A 75 -13.01 -18.50 -7.08
C SER A 75 -11.97 -17.65 -6.36
N ASP A 76 -12.30 -16.42 -5.94
CA ASP A 76 -11.34 -15.50 -5.30
C ASP A 76 -11.10 -15.81 -3.82
N MET A 77 -11.87 -16.75 -3.24
CA MET A 77 -11.90 -17.00 -1.79
C MET A 77 -10.52 -17.38 -1.25
N GLU A 78 -9.82 -18.32 -1.89
CA GLU A 78 -8.51 -18.78 -1.44
C GLU A 78 -7.46 -17.65 -1.51
N ILE A 79 -7.55 -16.78 -2.52
CA ILE A 79 -6.63 -15.64 -2.69
C ILE A 79 -6.83 -14.64 -1.54
N ILE A 80 -8.08 -14.25 -1.28
CA ILE A 80 -8.39 -13.28 -0.22
C ILE A 80 -8.09 -13.88 1.17
N LEU A 81 -8.41 -15.16 1.38
CA LEU A 81 -8.09 -15.86 2.62
C LEU A 81 -6.57 -15.91 2.87
N GLY A 82 -5.78 -16.17 1.84
CA GLY A 82 -4.31 -16.11 1.90
C GLY A 82 -3.81 -14.73 2.32
N GLY A 83 -4.39 -13.66 1.77
CA GLY A 83 -4.10 -12.29 2.17
C GLY A 83 -4.44 -12.01 3.64
N VAL A 84 -5.59 -12.46 4.14
CA VAL A 84 -5.92 -12.31 5.58
C VAL A 84 -4.90 -13.05 6.46
N ALA A 85 -4.48 -14.24 6.05
CA ALA A 85 -3.50 -15.03 6.80
C ALA A 85 -2.14 -14.32 6.90
N SER A 86 -1.65 -13.72 5.80
CA SER A 86 -0.36 -13.01 5.81
C SER A 86 -0.34 -11.79 6.73
N LEU A 87 -1.49 -11.14 6.97
CA LEU A 87 -1.58 -10.01 7.91
C LEU A 87 -1.24 -10.40 9.36
N SER A 88 -1.37 -11.69 9.73
CA SER A 88 -0.96 -12.18 11.04
C SER A 88 0.56 -12.13 11.23
N ASP A 89 1.29 -12.54 10.21
CA ASP A 89 2.75 -12.49 10.18
C ASP A 89 3.23 -11.03 10.13
N GLU A 90 2.55 -10.19 9.34
CA GLU A 90 2.83 -8.76 9.25
C GLU A 90 2.65 -8.05 10.61
N LEU A 91 1.56 -8.29 11.34
CA LEU A 91 1.38 -7.74 12.69
C LEU A 91 2.49 -8.18 13.66
N SER A 92 2.97 -9.41 13.52
CA SER A 92 4.07 -9.94 14.32
C SER A 92 5.38 -9.24 13.97
N TRP A 93 5.63 -9.01 12.68
CA TRP A 93 6.76 -8.21 12.20
C TRP A 93 6.73 -6.79 12.76
N PHE A 94 5.61 -6.08 12.69
CA PHE A 94 5.48 -4.71 13.22
C PHE A 94 5.79 -4.64 14.73
N LYS A 95 5.29 -5.60 15.52
CA LYS A 95 5.57 -5.65 16.96
C LYS A 95 7.06 -5.87 17.24
N ASN A 96 7.70 -6.75 16.48
CA ASN A 96 9.13 -7.03 16.63
C ASN A 96 9.98 -5.81 16.23
N GLU A 97 9.65 -5.15 15.11
CA GLU A 97 10.35 -3.93 14.69
C GLU A 97 10.13 -2.79 15.69
N ALA A 98 8.92 -2.58 16.17
CA ALA A 98 8.65 -1.56 17.18
C ALA A 98 9.50 -1.79 18.45
N ALA A 99 9.63 -3.04 18.91
CA ALA A 99 10.49 -3.39 20.03
C ALA A 99 11.97 -3.08 19.75
N LYS A 100 12.49 -3.45 18.57
CA LYS A 100 13.89 -3.15 18.16
C LYS A 100 14.16 -1.64 18.15
N TRP A 101 13.19 -0.84 17.73
CA TRP A 101 13.31 0.60 17.61
C TRP A 101 12.85 1.39 18.84
N GLY A 102 12.48 0.70 19.93
CA GLY A 102 12.05 1.31 21.19
C GLY A 102 10.76 2.11 21.07
N ILE A 103 9.82 1.66 20.24
CA ILE A 103 8.50 2.29 20.05
C ILE A 103 7.47 1.57 20.92
N ASP A 104 6.84 2.31 21.83
CA ASP A 104 5.67 1.81 22.54
C ASP A 104 4.41 2.02 21.68
N LEU A 105 4.01 0.96 20.96
CA LEU A 105 2.82 0.95 20.11
C LEU A 105 1.51 1.24 20.87
N ALA A 106 1.44 1.00 22.18
CA ALA A 106 0.24 1.29 22.97
C ALA A 106 0.07 2.80 23.24
N SER A 107 1.16 3.56 23.24
CA SER A 107 1.15 5.01 23.43
C SER A 107 0.98 5.82 22.14
N VAL A 108 1.05 5.17 20.97
CA VAL A 108 1.01 5.86 19.67
C VAL A 108 -0.37 6.48 19.47
N SER A 109 -0.39 7.80 19.33
CA SER A 109 -1.59 8.52 18.92
C SER A 109 -1.78 8.45 17.41
N GLN A 110 -2.99 8.14 16.98
CA GLN A 110 -3.33 8.11 15.56
C GLN A 110 -3.30 9.53 14.97
N LEU A 111 -2.64 9.69 13.82
CA LEU A 111 -2.64 10.95 13.10
C LEU A 111 -3.94 11.15 12.32
N LYS A 112 -4.28 12.42 12.04
CA LYS A 112 -5.50 12.77 11.28
C LYS A 112 -5.63 11.98 9.98
N SER A 113 -4.58 11.91 9.16
CA SER A 113 -4.61 11.16 7.88
C SER A 113 -4.95 9.69 8.09
N ASN A 114 -4.43 9.08 9.15
CA ASN A 114 -4.68 7.69 9.51
C ASN A 114 -6.12 7.50 10.02
N THR A 115 -6.63 8.43 10.84
CA THR A 115 -8.04 8.42 11.27
C THR A 115 -9.01 8.54 10.09
N GLU A 116 -8.71 9.42 9.13
CA GLU A 116 -9.51 9.54 7.90
C GLU A 116 -9.47 8.25 7.08
N TYR A 117 -8.30 7.60 6.98
CA TYR A 117 -8.17 6.35 6.26
C TYR A 117 -8.93 5.21 6.94
N HIS A 118 -8.91 5.13 8.27
CA HIS A 118 -9.73 4.17 9.01
C HIS A 118 -11.23 4.38 8.73
N ARG A 119 -11.70 5.63 8.74
CA ARG A 119 -13.10 5.94 8.40
C ARG A 119 -13.43 5.49 6.98
N PHE A 120 -12.53 5.74 6.04
CA PHE A 120 -12.67 5.29 4.66
C PHE A 120 -12.77 3.75 4.60
N LEU A 121 -11.85 3.00 5.20
CA LEU A 121 -11.88 1.53 5.23
C LEU A 121 -13.17 0.98 5.85
N ARG A 122 -13.61 1.54 6.98
CA ARG A 122 -14.88 1.14 7.63
C ARG A 122 -16.08 1.30 6.71
N SER A 123 -16.11 2.35 5.89
CA SER A 123 -17.22 2.57 4.96
C SER A 123 -17.40 1.43 3.93
N PHE A 124 -16.35 0.66 3.63
CA PHE A 124 -16.44 -0.53 2.75
C PHE A 124 -16.91 -1.79 3.45
N THR A 125 -16.95 -1.78 4.78
CA THR A 125 -17.45 -2.93 5.58
C THR A 125 -18.98 -2.97 5.62
N GLU A 126 -19.64 -1.87 5.24
CA GLU A 126 -21.09 -1.74 5.24
C GLU A 126 -21.76 -2.76 4.29
N PRO A 127 -22.91 -3.35 4.64
CA PRO A 127 -23.58 -4.38 3.85
C PRO A 127 -23.91 -3.96 2.41
N GLU A 128 -24.22 -2.68 2.19
CA GLU A 128 -24.65 -2.11 0.91
C GLU A 128 -23.51 -2.02 -0.11
N VAL A 129 -22.26 -2.03 0.35
CA VAL A 129 -21.09 -2.01 -0.54
C VAL A 129 -20.96 -3.34 -1.25
N ILE A 130 -21.08 -3.31 -2.59
CA ILE A 130 -20.99 -4.50 -3.42
C ILE A 130 -19.56 -5.07 -3.45
N TYR A 131 -19.45 -6.37 -3.67
CA TYR A 131 -18.16 -7.08 -3.69
C TYR A 131 -17.15 -6.45 -4.67
N ALA A 132 -17.57 -6.12 -5.89
CA ALA A 132 -16.72 -5.52 -6.91
C ALA A 132 -16.03 -4.22 -6.44
N VAL A 133 -16.74 -3.37 -5.69
CA VAL A 133 -16.19 -2.13 -5.15
C VAL A 133 -15.20 -2.43 -4.02
N ALA A 134 -15.55 -3.35 -3.12
CA ALA A 134 -14.69 -3.72 -2.00
C ALA A 134 -13.39 -4.39 -2.46
N VAL A 135 -13.46 -5.33 -3.42
CA VAL A 135 -12.28 -6.01 -3.96
C VAL A 135 -11.41 -5.08 -4.82
N THR A 136 -12.01 -4.11 -5.53
CA THR A 136 -11.24 -3.07 -6.23
C THR A 136 -10.47 -2.18 -5.24
N THR A 137 -11.10 -1.79 -4.13
CA THR A 137 -10.43 -1.03 -3.06
C THR A 137 -9.30 -1.85 -2.43
N PHE A 138 -9.51 -3.15 -2.19
CA PHE A 138 -8.47 -4.04 -1.70
C PHE A 138 -7.29 -4.10 -2.68
N TRP A 139 -7.57 -4.35 -3.97
CA TRP A 139 -6.57 -4.38 -5.02
C TRP A 139 -5.73 -3.10 -5.10
N ILE A 140 -6.35 -1.92 -5.13
CA ILE A 140 -5.59 -0.66 -5.31
C ILE A 140 -4.72 -0.33 -4.08
N ILE A 141 -5.16 -0.68 -2.87
CA ILE A 141 -4.35 -0.50 -1.65
C ILE A 141 -3.08 -1.34 -1.73
N GLU A 142 -3.23 -2.64 -2.02
CA GLU A 142 -2.10 -3.56 -2.16
C GLU A 142 -1.19 -3.18 -3.32
N THR A 143 -1.76 -2.78 -4.46
CA THR A 143 -0.99 -2.39 -5.65
C THR A 143 -0.14 -1.14 -5.38
N VAL A 144 -0.68 -0.13 -4.69
CA VAL A 144 0.10 1.05 -4.32
C VAL A 144 1.26 0.68 -3.40
N TYR A 145 1.06 -0.23 -2.45
CA TYR A 145 2.12 -0.68 -1.56
C TYR A 145 3.21 -1.47 -2.32
N GLN A 146 2.80 -2.40 -3.17
CA GLN A 146 3.68 -3.19 -4.03
C GLN A 146 4.52 -2.31 -4.95
N ASP A 147 3.92 -1.37 -5.65
CA ASP A 147 4.63 -0.49 -6.59
C ASP A 147 5.54 0.51 -5.86
N SER A 148 5.12 0.99 -4.68
CA SER A 148 5.93 1.87 -3.83
C SER A 148 7.23 1.20 -3.39
N PHE A 149 7.14 -0.02 -2.87
CA PHE A 149 8.32 -0.75 -2.37
C PHE A 149 9.09 -1.44 -3.50
N GLY A 150 8.43 -1.82 -4.59
CA GLY A 150 9.08 -2.21 -5.84
C GLY A 150 10.02 -1.12 -6.35
N PHE A 151 9.54 0.12 -6.40
CA PHE A 151 10.37 1.29 -6.72
C PHE A 151 11.57 1.47 -5.77
N CYS A 152 11.41 1.16 -4.48
CA CYS A 152 12.50 1.26 -3.50
C CYS A 152 13.65 0.26 -3.77
N ILE A 153 13.34 -0.90 -4.34
CA ILE A 153 14.32 -1.98 -4.60
C ILE A 153 14.80 -2.05 -6.06
N GLU A 154 14.17 -1.29 -6.97
CA GLU A 154 14.62 -1.16 -8.35
C GLU A 154 16.06 -0.65 -8.44
N GLU A 155 16.95 -1.44 -9.05
CA GLU A 155 18.33 -1.03 -9.30
C GLU A 155 18.37 0.25 -10.15
N VAL A 156 19.07 1.27 -9.66
CA VAL A 156 19.36 2.46 -10.47
C VAL A 156 20.36 2.04 -11.55
N SER A 157 19.90 2.00 -12.81
CA SER A 157 20.77 1.77 -13.97
C SER A 157 21.97 2.73 -13.94
N ALA A 158 23.15 2.24 -14.34
CA ALA A 158 24.41 2.98 -14.22
C ALA A 158 24.41 4.35 -14.92
N GLU A 159 23.55 4.54 -15.94
CA GLU A 159 23.39 5.82 -16.66
C GLU A 159 22.85 6.95 -15.78
N ASN A 160 22.01 6.67 -14.79
CA ASN A 160 21.45 7.69 -13.91
C ASN A 160 22.38 8.08 -12.74
N ARG A 161 23.39 7.26 -12.42
CA ARG A 161 24.41 7.60 -11.42
C ARG A 161 25.35 8.71 -11.90
N GLY A 162 25.63 8.77 -13.20
CA GLY A 162 26.49 9.80 -13.79
C GLY A 162 25.89 11.21 -13.75
N SER A 163 24.57 11.34 -13.87
CA SER A 163 23.90 12.65 -13.94
C SER A 163 23.73 13.32 -12.56
N GLN A 164 23.62 12.55 -11.47
CA GLN A 164 23.55 13.10 -10.11
C GLN A 164 24.92 13.55 -9.56
N LEU A 165 26.01 12.88 -9.95
CA LEU A 165 27.37 13.29 -9.59
C LEU A 165 27.75 14.62 -10.27
N GLY A 166 27.28 14.87 -11.49
CA GLY A 166 27.51 16.13 -12.21
C GLY A 166 26.78 17.35 -11.63
N LYS A 167 25.68 17.15 -10.90
CA LYS A 167 24.90 18.26 -10.28
C LYS A 167 25.36 18.63 -8.86
N ARG A 168 26.17 17.79 -8.20
CA ARG A 168 26.78 18.11 -6.90
C ARG A 168 28.15 18.82 -7.02
N ALA A 169 28.66 18.99 -8.24
CA ALA A 169 29.97 19.58 -8.52
C ALA A 169 29.89 20.94 -9.26
N SER A 170 28.74 21.61 -9.27
CA SER A 170 28.57 22.95 -9.86
C SER A 170 28.09 23.97 -8.84
#